data_AF-F2G6C3-F1
#
_entry.id   AF-F2G6C3-F1
#
_cell.length_a   1.000
_cell.length_b   1.000
_cell.length_c   1.000
_cell.angle_alpha   90.00
_cell.angle_beta   90.00
_cell.angle_gamma   90.00
#
_symmetry.space_group_name_H-M   'P 1'
#
loop_
_entity.id
_entity.type
_entity.pdbx_description
1 polymer ?
#
loop_
_entity_poly.entity_id
_entity_poly.type
_entity_poly.pdbx_seq_one_letter_code
_entity_poly.pdbx_strand_id
1 'polypeptide(L)'
;MFVPSILLKQLYTRASLTKTDKGLSFSLKNRLKDATIKEVKWISLDGEKIPEDKISLQLTADSCISVKALNQSDGEPFGLRQTITVHLDIDEAPCPEKRKLGICFSASPFGKLKFEVEDNITAPGQRSAFIPRDDMDDYGESIIKTRQAYFESATGKKIDHVGQYSIDPKALQGNIEHFIGVAQVPIGIAGPIKINGENAQGEFVVPLATTEGTLVASYNRGMKLLNMSGGVTATVVDDAMQRAPVFIFENARGARDFVKWIKENFEKIKEEAEATSSVATLTYIDHFLSNKFAFLRFNFRTGDAAGQNMVGRATFAACGWILDHYEGIENFYLESNFATDKKASQINIMRTRGKRVTAEATIKREHLLEVMRVDPKQIDYHGRVAGVGSFLSGVNNTGLHSPNGITAMFIATGQDVANVSESSAAMMYSELTDDGDLYVSITIPSLIVATYGGGTGIGTQRECLELLDCYGRDRVYKFAEIVASVVLAGEISLASAISSSDWVSSHEQYGRNR
;
A
#
# COMPACT_ATOMS: atom_id res chain seq x y z
N MET A 1 18.39 18.44 -11.09
CA MET A 1 17.77 17.11 -10.97
C MET A 1 17.34 16.69 -12.37
N PHE A 2 17.78 15.53 -12.84
CA PHE A 2 17.39 15.01 -14.15
C PHE A 2 15.97 14.43 -14.08
N VAL A 3 15.12 14.75 -15.07
CA VAL A 3 13.75 14.18 -15.18
C VAL A 3 13.63 13.52 -16.55
N PRO A 4 13.52 12.19 -16.62
CA PRO A 4 13.33 11.45 -17.87
C PRO A 4 12.20 12.02 -18.74
N SER A 5 12.41 12.09 -20.05
CA SER A 5 11.45 12.68 -21.01
C SER A 5 10.06 12.03 -20.96
N ILE A 6 10.01 10.72 -20.67
CA ILE A 6 8.75 9.98 -20.50
C ILE A 6 7.93 10.46 -19.30
N LEU A 7 8.59 10.88 -18.21
CA LEU A 7 7.93 11.43 -17.02
C LEU A 7 7.45 12.86 -17.25
N LEU A 8 8.18 13.64 -18.05
CA LEU A 8 7.77 14.99 -18.41
C LEU A 8 6.46 14.99 -19.18
N LYS A 9 6.30 14.06 -20.15
CA LYS A 9 5.04 13.91 -20.89
C LYS A 9 3.86 13.54 -19.98
N GLN A 10 4.09 12.89 -18.85
CA GLN A 10 3.04 12.55 -17.89
C GLN A 10 2.53 13.75 -17.08
N LEU A 11 3.21 14.90 -17.12
CA LEU A 11 2.69 16.13 -16.54
C LEU A 11 1.40 16.58 -17.24
N TYR A 12 1.23 16.24 -18.51
CA TYR A 12 0.01 16.51 -19.25
C TYR A 12 -1.12 15.53 -18.88
N THR A 13 -2.31 16.05 -18.60
CA THR A 13 -3.51 15.23 -18.41
C THR A 13 -4.07 14.85 -19.77
N ARG A 14 -3.99 13.57 -20.11
CA ARG A 14 -4.50 13.04 -21.39
C ARG A 14 -5.99 13.32 -21.56
N ALA A 15 -6.41 13.71 -22.77
CA ALA A 15 -7.78 14.12 -23.12
C ALA A 15 -8.26 15.35 -22.33
N SER A 16 -7.34 16.24 -21.92
CA SER A 16 -7.72 17.50 -21.27
C SER A 16 -7.83 18.68 -22.25
N LEU A 17 -7.32 18.57 -23.48
CA LEU A 17 -7.42 19.63 -24.48
C LEU A 17 -8.87 19.82 -24.92
N THR A 18 -9.47 20.92 -24.49
CA THR A 18 -10.91 21.16 -24.63
C THR A 18 -11.15 22.58 -25.13
N LYS A 19 -12.14 22.75 -26.02
CA LYS A 19 -12.64 24.07 -26.39
C LYS A 19 -13.48 24.66 -25.26
N THR A 20 -13.25 25.93 -24.96
CA THR A 20 -13.97 26.75 -23.99
C THR A 20 -14.54 27.99 -24.69
N ASP A 21 -15.39 28.74 -24.00
CA ASP A 21 -15.95 30.00 -24.53
C ASP A 21 -14.87 31.07 -24.80
N LYS A 22 -13.69 30.94 -24.20
CA LYS A 22 -12.57 31.89 -24.29
C LYS A 22 -11.35 31.34 -25.04
N GLY A 23 -11.52 30.26 -25.81
CA GLY A 23 -10.44 29.62 -26.57
C GLY A 23 -10.24 28.16 -26.18
N LEU A 24 -9.01 27.71 -25.94
CA LEU A 24 -8.71 26.34 -25.52
C LEU A 24 -8.27 26.26 -24.06
N SER A 25 -8.49 25.12 -23.42
CA SER A 25 -7.87 24.81 -22.13
C SER A 25 -7.34 23.39 -22.08
N PHE A 26 -6.34 23.17 -21.23
CA PHE A 26 -5.84 21.84 -20.89
C PHE A 26 -5.26 21.84 -19.48
N SER A 27 -5.02 20.65 -18.91
CA SER A 27 -4.58 20.54 -17.52
C SER A 27 -3.19 19.92 -17.41
N LEU A 28 -2.36 20.51 -16.54
CA LEU A 28 -1.08 19.96 -16.13
C LEU A 28 -1.18 19.48 -14.68
N LYS A 29 -0.80 18.23 -14.43
CA LYS A 29 -0.75 17.65 -13.09
C LYS A 29 0.70 17.40 -12.69
N ASN A 30 1.13 17.94 -11.56
CA ASN A 30 2.47 17.64 -11.06
C ASN A 30 2.54 16.19 -10.57
N ARG A 31 3.36 15.38 -11.24
CA ARG A 31 3.60 13.97 -10.88
C ARG A 31 5.02 13.71 -10.36
N LEU A 32 5.81 14.77 -10.18
CA LEU A 32 7.21 14.68 -9.83
C LEU A 32 7.38 14.83 -8.30
N LYS A 33 7.55 16.06 -7.82
CA LYS A 33 7.78 16.45 -6.43
C LYS A 33 7.24 17.86 -6.25
N ASP A 34 6.97 18.28 -5.01
CA ASP A 34 6.62 19.66 -4.70
C ASP A 34 7.56 20.64 -5.40
N ALA A 35 6.96 21.58 -6.10
CA ALA A 35 7.67 22.52 -6.94
C ALA A 35 7.02 23.89 -6.95
N THR A 36 7.77 24.85 -7.48
CA THR A 36 7.29 26.20 -7.78
C THR A 36 7.54 26.46 -9.25
N ILE A 37 6.50 26.77 -10.02
CA ILE A 37 6.66 27.22 -11.41
C ILE A 37 7.24 28.63 -11.37
N LYS A 38 8.44 28.79 -11.89
CA LYS A 38 9.17 30.06 -11.91
C LYS A 38 8.91 30.86 -13.18
N GLU A 39 8.69 30.18 -14.30
CA GLU A 39 8.60 30.82 -15.60
C GLU A 39 7.93 29.88 -16.60
N VAL A 40 7.00 30.37 -17.41
CA VAL A 40 6.54 29.66 -18.61
C VAL A 40 7.23 30.29 -19.81
N LYS A 41 8.08 29.51 -20.50
CA LYS A 41 8.92 30.00 -21.61
C LYS A 41 8.18 30.04 -22.93
N TRP A 42 7.39 29.01 -23.21
CA TRP A 42 6.53 28.96 -24.39
C TRP A 42 5.58 27.77 -24.28
N ILE A 43 4.42 27.92 -24.92
CA ILE A 43 3.49 26.86 -25.26
C ILE A 43 3.28 26.93 -26.77
N SER A 44 3.21 25.80 -27.44
CA SER A 44 3.00 25.72 -28.89
C SER A 44 1.93 24.71 -29.27
N LEU A 45 1.17 25.01 -30.31
CA LEU A 45 0.23 24.09 -30.94
C LEU A 45 0.69 23.86 -32.38
N ASP A 46 0.89 22.60 -32.77
CA ASP A 46 1.42 22.16 -34.06
C ASP A 46 2.73 22.83 -34.51
N GLY A 47 3.56 23.20 -33.52
CA GLY A 47 4.83 23.88 -33.74
C GLY A 47 4.75 25.41 -33.75
N GLU A 48 3.55 26.00 -33.77
CA GLU A 48 3.37 27.44 -33.66
C GLU A 48 3.30 27.89 -32.21
N LYS A 49 4.13 28.87 -31.82
CA LYS A 49 4.16 29.39 -30.45
C LYS A 49 3.00 30.33 -30.20
N ILE A 50 2.30 30.11 -29.09
CA ILE A 50 1.21 30.96 -28.63
C ILE A 50 1.82 32.19 -27.92
N PRO A 51 1.37 33.42 -28.25
CA PRO A 51 1.81 34.64 -27.57
C PRO A 51 1.56 34.61 -26.06
N GLU A 52 2.49 35.14 -25.25
CA GLU A 52 2.42 35.10 -23.78
C GLU A 52 1.19 35.82 -23.21
N ASP A 53 0.69 36.86 -23.88
CA ASP A 53 -0.52 37.60 -23.52
C ASP A 53 -1.80 36.79 -23.70
N LYS A 54 -1.74 35.69 -24.47
CA LYS A 54 -2.84 34.75 -24.71
C LYS A 54 -2.79 33.52 -23.81
N ILE A 55 -1.87 33.45 -22.85
CA ILE A 55 -1.73 32.29 -21.97
C ILE A 55 -1.99 32.72 -20.52
N SER A 56 -2.89 32.00 -19.85
CA SER A 56 -3.15 32.17 -18.43
C SER A 56 -3.22 30.83 -17.69
N LEU A 57 -2.93 30.87 -16.40
CA LEU A 57 -2.85 29.72 -15.52
C LEU A 57 -3.85 29.90 -14.38
N GLN A 58 -4.72 28.93 -14.20
CA GLN A 58 -5.64 28.84 -13.09
C GLN A 58 -5.08 27.86 -12.05
N LEU A 59 -4.77 28.40 -10.87
CA LEU A 59 -4.10 27.68 -9.77
C LEU A 59 -5.07 27.31 -8.66
N THR A 60 -6.05 28.17 -8.39
CA THR A 60 -7.19 27.94 -7.48
C THR A 60 -8.52 28.28 -8.20
N ALA A 61 -9.67 27.96 -7.60
CA ALA A 61 -10.98 28.31 -8.16
C ALA A 61 -11.11 29.82 -8.43
N ASP A 62 -10.53 30.63 -7.56
CA ASP A 62 -10.64 32.09 -7.56
C ASP A 62 -9.39 32.82 -8.10
N SER A 63 -8.32 32.10 -8.45
CA SER A 63 -7.07 32.71 -8.91
C SER A 63 -6.70 32.28 -10.33
N CYS A 64 -6.56 33.29 -11.20
CA CYS A 64 -6.02 33.15 -12.54
C CYS A 64 -4.91 34.18 -12.73
N ILE A 65 -3.73 33.73 -13.17
CA ILE A 65 -2.56 34.58 -13.41
C ILE A 65 -2.16 34.47 -14.88
N SER A 66 -1.90 35.60 -15.53
CA SER A 66 -1.36 35.59 -16.90
C SER A 66 0.10 35.14 -16.90
N VAL A 67 0.58 34.50 -17.97
CA VAL A 67 2.00 34.10 -18.06
C VAL A 67 2.93 35.31 -17.95
N LYS A 68 2.52 36.47 -18.49
CA LYS A 68 3.27 37.72 -18.34
C LYS A 68 3.43 38.14 -16.88
N ALA A 69 2.38 38.02 -16.06
CA ALA A 69 2.45 38.33 -14.63
C ALA A 69 3.23 37.26 -13.85
N LEU A 70 3.04 35.98 -14.18
CA LEU A 70 3.79 34.87 -13.58
C LEU A 70 5.30 35.01 -13.82
N ASN A 71 5.71 35.34 -15.04
CA ASN A 71 7.12 35.50 -15.39
C ASN A 71 7.77 36.73 -14.70
N GLN A 72 6.97 37.58 -14.03
CA GLN A 72 7.41 38.73 -13.24
C GLN A 72 7.22 38.52 -11.73
N SER A 73 6.66 37.39 -11.28
CA SER A 73 6.45 37.07 -9.88
C SER A 73 7.57 36.20 -9.32
N ASP A 74 7.54 35.94 -8.01
CA ASP A 74 8.45 34.98 -7.35
C ASP A 74 8.12 33.51 -7.68
N GLY A 75 7.16 33.27 -8.59
CA GLY A 75 6.69 31.97 -9.03
C GLY A 75 5.49 31.46 -8.22
N GLU A 76 4.78 30.49 -8.79
CA GLU A 76 3.53 29.98 -8.25
C GLU A 76 3.67 28.53 -7.75
N PRO A 77 3.00 28.15 -6.65
CA PRO A 77 3.01 26.78 -6.16
C PRO A 77 2.51 25.79 -7.21
N PHE A 78 3.28 24.73 -7.42
CA PHE A 78 2.89 23.56 -8.19
C PHE A 78 3.28 22.33 -7.36
N GLY A 79 2.54 22.11 -6.27
CA GLY A 79 2.74 21.03 -5.32
C GLY A 79 2.55 19.65 -5.95
N LEU A 80 3.10 18.61 -5.34
CA LEU A 80 2.92 17.23 -5.78
C LEU A 80 1.43 16.88 -5.85
N ARG A 81 0.99 16.32 -6.98
CA ARG A 81 -0.41 16.00 -7.33
C ARG A 81 -1.32 17.21 -7.58
N GLN A 82 -0.85 18.44 -7.44
CA GLN A 82 -1.61 19.62 -7.83
C GLN A 82 -1.86 19.61 -9.33
N THR A 83 -3.10 19.93 -9.72
CA THR A 83 -3.48 20.16 -11.11
C THR A 83 -3.61 21.67 -11.31
N ILE A 84 -3.06 22.17 -12.41
CA ILE A 84 -3.28 23.54 -12.88
C ILE A 84 -3.98 23.46 -14.23
N THR A 85 -4.86 24.42 -14.49
CA THR A 85 -5.51 24.55 -15.80
C THR A 85 -4.86 25.69 -16.56
N VAL A 86 -4.38 25.38 -17.76
CA VAL A 86 -3.82 26.35 -18.69
C VAL A 86 -4.93 26.76 -19.65
N HIS A 87 -5.17 28.05 -19.77
CA HIS A 87 -6.11 28.65 -20.72
C HIS A 87 -5.32 29.35 -21.83
N LEU A 88 -5.75 29.12 -23.07
CA LEU A 88 -5.16 29.64 -24.30
C LEU A 88 -6.23 30.44 -25.06
N ASP A 89 -6.03 31.75 -25.18
CA ASP A 89 -6.93 32.66 -25.92
C ASP A 89 -6.67 32.59 -27.44
N ILE A 90 -6.99 31.42 -28.00
CA ILE A 90 -6.89 31.09 -29.42
C ILE A 90 -8.19 30.42 -29.87
N ASP A 91 -8.71 30.78 -31.04
CA ASP A 91 -9.93 30.18 -31.58
C ASP A 91 -9.57 28.98 -32.47
N GLU A 92 -9.83 27.80 -31.94
CA GLU A 92 -9.64 26.52 -32.61
C GLU A 92 -10.94 25.72 -32.53
N ALA A 93 -11.28 24.98 -33.58
CA ALA A 93 -12.49 24.16 -33.60
C ALA A 93 -12.23 22.80 -32.92
N PRO A 94 -13.24 22.17 -32.30
CA PRO A 94 -13.13 20.79 -31.87
C PRO A 94 -12.80 19.91 -33.08
N CYS A 95 -11.80 19.04 -32.94
CA CYS A 95 -11.29 18.22 -34.04
C CYS A 95 -10.94 16.82 -33.51
N PRO A 96 -11.37 15.74 -34.20
CA PRO A 96 -11.03 14.37 -33.79
C PRO A 96 -9.57 14.00 -34.06
N GLU A 97 -8.87 14.74 -34.92
CA GLU A 97 -7.45 14.52 -35.20
C GLU A 97 -6.57 14.98 -34.04
N LYS A 98 -5.47 14.25 -33.82
CA LYS A 98 -4.50 14.61 -32.78
C LYS A 98 -3.68 15.82 -33.22
N ARG A 99 -3.63 16.82 -32.36
CA ARG A 99 -2.82 18.03 -32.47
C ARG A 99 -1.58 17.89 -31.58
N LYS A 100 -0.45 18.49 -31.97
CA LYS A 100 0.80 18.46 -31.19
C LYS A 100 0.88 19.65 -30.24
N LEU A 101 0.88 19.39 -28.94
CA LEU A 101 1.03 20.41 -27.91
C LEU A 101 2.45 20.35 -27.32
N GLY A 102 3.22 21.40 -27.52
CA GLY A 102 4.56 21.58 -26.98
C GLY A 102 4.55 22.52 -25.78
N ILE A 103 5.26 22.17 -24.71
CA ILE A 103 5.27 22.94 -23.46
C ILE A 103 6.70 23.09 -22.95
N CYS A 104 7.08 24.30 -22.57
CA CYS A 104 8.34 24.57 -21.90
C CYS A 104 8.19 25.59 -20.77
N PHE A 105 8.61 25.19 -19.57
CA PHE A 105 8.58 26.03 -18.37
C PHE A 105 9.76 25.71 -17.46
N SER A 106 10.06 26.61 -16.53
CA SER A 106 11.06 26.44 -15.48
C SER A 106 10.33 26.19 -14.16
N ALA A 107 10.72 25.16 -13.42
CA ALA A 107 10.20 24.91 -12.08
C ALA A 107 11.32 24.53 -11.11
N SER A 108 11.32 25.08 -9.91
CA SER A 108 12.26 24.69 -8.85
C SER A 108 11.70 23.48 -8.09
N PRO A 109 12.48 22.40 -7.83
CA PRO A 109 13.93 22.27 -7.99
C PRO A 109 14.39 21.65 -9.33
N PHE A 110 13.50 21.47 -10.31
CA PHE A 110 13.76 20.73 -11.55
C PHE A 110 14.57 21.50 -12.60
N GLY A 111 14.56 22.83 -12.57
CA GLY A 111 15.11 23.67 -13.63
C GLY A 111 14.17 23.72 -14.84
N LYS A 112 14.74 23.67 -16.05
CA LYS A 112 13.99 23.79 -17.31
C LYS A 112 13.36 22.45 -17.70
N LEU A 113 12.04 22.44 -17.86
CA LEU A 113 11.25 21.31 -18.31
C LEU A 113 10.73 21.58 -19.73
N LYS A 114 10.86 20.60 -20.63
CA LYS A 114 10.39 20.67 -22.01
C LYS A 114 9.84 19.31 -22.46
N PHE A 115 8.64 19.28 -23.00
CA PHE A 115 8.06 18.07 -23.59
C PHE A 115 7.00 18.41 -24.64
N GLU A 116 6.59 17.39 -25.39
CA GLU A 116 5.55 17.46 -26.42
C GLU A 116 4.62 16.26 -26.28
N VAL A 117 3.32 16.50 -26.45
CA VAL A 117 2.24 15.51 -26.37
C VAL A 117 1.29 15.66 -27.57
N GLU A 118 0.54 14.60 -27.86
CA GLU A 118 -0.50 14.60 -28.88
C GLU A 118 -1.87 14.38 -28.24
N ASP A 119 -2.83 15.26 -28.53
CA ASP A 119 -4.21 15.15 -28.03
C ASP A 119 -5.21 15.74 -29.02
N ASN A 120 -6.48 15.35 -28.95
CA ASN A 120 -7.54 15.89 -29.80
C ASN A 120 -8.31 17.02 -29.08
N ILE A 121 -8.83 18.01 -29.82
CA ILE A 121 -9.60 19.13 -29.23
C ILE A 121 -11.04 18.68 -29.07
N THR A 122 -11.49 18.55 -27.82
CA THR A 122 -12.87 18.11 -27.50
C THR A 122 -13.84 19.28 -27.34
N ALA A 123 -15.13 19.05 -27.60
CA ALA A 123 -16.18 20.07 -27.50
C ALA A 123 -16.59 20.33 -26.03
N PRO A 124 -17.00 21.56 -25.67
CA PRO A 124 -17.52 21.85 -24.33
C PRO A 124 -18.78 21.03 -24.05
N GLY A 125 -18.87 20.40 -22.87
CA GLY A 125 -20.07 19.68 -22.44
C GLY A 125 -20.21 18.24 -22.93
N GLN A 126 -19.28 17.69 -23.71
CA GLN A 126 -19.27 16.26 -24.09
C GLN A 126 -18.73 15.36 -22.94
N ARG A 127 -19.11 15.66 -21.68
CA ARG A 127 -18.73 14.92 -20.45
C ARG A 127 -19.91 14.18 -19.80
N SER A 128 -20.92 13.75 -20.57
CA SER A 128 -22.12 13.10 -20.01
C SER A 128 -21.97 11.62 -19.60
N ALA A 129 -20.75 11.08 -19.52
CA ALA A 129 -20.50 9.68 -19.13
C ALA A 129 -19.51 9.51 -17.96
N PHE A 130 -19.06 10.60 -17.33
CA PHE A 130 -17.99 10.53 -16.32
C PHE A 130 -18.52 10.75 -14.90
N ILE A 131 -17.90 10.06 -13.94
CA ILE A 131 -18.14 10.29 -12.51
C ILE A 131 -17.80 11.76 -12.19
N PRO A 132 -18.70 12.51 -11.52
CA PRO A 132 -18.46 13.91 -11.17
C PRO A 132 -17.16 14.10 -10.39
N ARG A 133 -16.36 15.07 -10.82
CA ARG A 133 -15.12 15.50 -10.16
C ARG A 133 -15.07 17.02 -10.06
N ASP A 134 -14.45 17.50 -9.01
CA ASP A 134 -14.08 18.90 -8.85
C ASP A 134 -12.55 19.00 -8.86
N ASP A 135 -11.97 19.68 -9.84
CA ASP A 135 -10.51 19.77 -9.97
C ASP A 135 -9.87 20.63 -8.86
N MET A 136 -10.68 21.39 -8.11
CA MET A 136 -10.24 22.34 -7.07
C MET A 136 -10.51 21.85 -5.65
N ASP A 137 -11.70 21.30 -5.38
CA ASP A 137 -12.06 20.73 -4.07
C ASP A 137 -12.84 19.42 -4.24
N ASP A 138 -12.15 18.36 -4.70
CA ASP A 138 -12.75 17.03 -4.89
C ASP A 138 -13.14 16.33 -3.57
N TYR A 139 -13.10 17.00 -2.43
CA TYR A 139 -13.54 16.47 -1.14
C TYR A 139 -14.54 17.40 -0.43
N GLY A 140 -15.03 18.43 -1.12
CA GLY A 140 -16.08 19.32 -0.63
C GLY A 140 -17.45 18.63 -0.54
N GLU A 141 -18.31 19.12 0.36
CA GLU A 141 -19.66 18.57 0.56
C GLU A 141 -20.51 18.59 -0.72
N SER A 142 -20.39 19.66 -1.52
CA SER A 142 -21.12 19.82 -2.77
C SER A 142 -20.82 18.71 -3.77
N ILE A 143 -19.54 18.47 -4.08
CA ILE A 143 -19.13 17.47 -5.05
C ILE A 143 -19.42 16.04 -4.56
N ILE A 144 -19.30 15.79 -3.25
CA ILE A 144 -19.68 14.51 -2.64
C ILE A 144 -21.17 14.25 -2.84
N LYS A 145 -22.05 15.23 -2.55
CA LYS A 145 -23.49 15.12 -2.81
C LYS A 145 -23.80 14.94 -4.29
N THR A 146 -23.09 15.62 -5.17
CA THR A 146 -23.22 15.42 -6.63
C THR A 146 -22.89 13.99 -7.04
N ARG A 147 -21.83 13.39 -6.49
CA ARG A 147 -21.48 11.98 -6.76
C ARG A 147 -22.48 11.00 -6.16
N GLN A 148 -23.00 11.27 -4.96
CA GLN A 148 -24.05 10.47 -4.34
C GLN A 148 -25.32 10.48 -5.21
N ALA A 149 -25.79 11.66 -5.62
CA ALA A 149 -26.95 11.79 -6.52
C ALA A 149 -26.70 11.12 -7.87
N TYR A 150 -25.48 11.22 -8.41
CA TYR A 150 -25.08 10.50 -9.61
C TYR A 150 -25.22 8.98 -9.41
N PHE A 151 -24.68 8.42 -8.32
CA PHE A 151 -24.76 6.99 -8.01
C PHE A 151 -26.20 6.51 -7.82
N GLU A 152 -27.03 7.28 -7.11
CA GLU A 152 -28.45 6.98 -6.94
C GLU A 152 -29.19 6.99 -8.27
N SER A 153 -28.95 7.99 -9.11
CA SER A 153 -29.59 8.11 -10.43
C SER A 153 -29.21 6.96 -11.37
N ALA A 154 -27.94 6.53 -11.33
CA ALA A 154 -27.42 5.45 -12.17
C ALA A 154 -27.98 4.08 -11.76
N THR A 155 -28.33 3.89 -10.48
CA THR A 155 -28.77 2.60 -9.93
C THR A 155 -30.26 2.53 -9.64
N GLY A 156 -30.95 3.66 -9.55
CA GLY A 156 -32.33 3.76 -9.08
C GLY A 156 -32.51 3.39 -7.60
N LYS A 157 -31.42 3.40 -6.80
CA LYS A 157 -31.40 3.06 -5.36
C LYS A 157 -30.94 4.26 -4.55
N LYS A 158 -31.30 4.29 -3.26
CA LYS A 158 -30.90 5.35 -2.33
C LYS A 158 -29.66 4.99 -1.53
N ILE A 159 -28.91 6.02 -1.12
CA ILE A 159 -27.79 5.93 -0.19
C ILE A 159 -28.27 6.31 1.21
N ASP A 160 -28.51 5.31 2.06
CA ASP A 160 -28.96 5.56 3.45
C ASP A 160 -27.79 5.58 4.45
N HIS A 161 -26.85 4.62 4.37
CA HIS A 161 -25.76 4.47 5.34
C HIS A 161 -24.38 4.85 4.82
N VAL A 162 -24.11 4.66 3.51
CA VAL A 162 -22.79 4.95 2.93
C VAL A 162 -22.44 6.43 3.15
N GLY A 163 -23.39 7.34 2.92
CA GLY A 163 -23.21 8.77 3.11
C GLY A 163 -23.16 9.24 4.57
N GLN A 164 -23.28 8.33 5.55
CA GLN A 164 -23.22 8.66 6.98
C GLN A 164 -21.83 8.30 7.53
N TYR A 165 -21.03 9.32 7.81
CA TYR A 165 -19.67 9.18 8.33
C TYR A 165 -19.30 10.37 9.22
N SER A 166 -18.41 10.13 10.19
CA SER A 166 -17.88 11.15 11.12
C SER A 166 -16.53 11.71 10.70
N ILE A 167 -15.88 11.12 9.69
CA ILE A 167 -14.54 11.49 9.23
C ILE A 167 -14.62 12.73 8.33
N ASP A 168 -13.70 13.68 8.52
CA ASP A 168 -13.53 14.80 7.59
C ASP A 168 -13.08 14.27 6.21
N PRO A 169 -13.88 14.46 5.14
CA PRO A 169 -13.51 13.99 3.80
C PRO A 169 -12.16 14.53 3.31
N LYS A 170 -11.74 15.72 3.77
CA LYS A 170 -10.44 16.29 3.38
C LYS A 170 -9.27 15.46 3.90
N ALA A 171 -9.44 14.79 5.04
CA ALA A 171 -8.43 13.89 5.59
C ALA A 171 -8.23 12.60 4.75
N LEU A 172 -9.13 12.32 3.80
CA LEU A 172 -9.05 11.15 2.91
C LEU A 172 -8.30 11.46 1.60
N GLN A 173 -7.75 12.67 1.46
CA GLN A 173 -6.97 13.03 0.28
C GLN A 173 -5.74 12.13 0.14
N GLY A 174 -5.71 11.36 -0.96
CA GLY A 174 -4.66 10.39 -1.23
C GLY A 174 -4.90 8.99 -0.64
N ASN A 175 -6.05 8.76 0.02
CA ASN A 175 -6.51 7.46 0.47
C ASN A 175 -7.61 6.88 -0.44
N ILE A 176 -8.46 7.73 -1.00
CA ILE A 176 -9.55 7.33 -1.89
C ILE A 176 -9.90 8.42 -2.89
N GLU A 177 -10.30 8.05 -4.10
CA GLU A 177 -10.86 8.94 -5.11
C GLU A 177 -12.39 8.79 -5.20
N HIS A 178 -13.10 9.80 -5.72
CA HIS A 178 -14.56 9.75 -5.93
C HIS A 178 -15.36 9.40 -4.67
N PHE A 179 -14.93 9.91 -3.53
CA PHE A 179 -15.54 9.65 -2.24
C PHE A 179 -17.07 9.89 -2.23
N ILE A 180 -17.85 8.88 -1.88
CA ILE A 180 -19.30 9.00 -1.66
C ILE A 180 -19.71 8.70 -0.22
N GLY A 181 -18.74 8.31 0.62
CA GLY A 181 -18.98 7.84 1.97
C GLY A 181 -18.13 6.63 2.36
N VAL A 182 -18.55 5.88 3.37
CA VAL A 182 -17.74 4.82 4.00
C VAL A 182 -18.46 3.48 4.08
N ALA A 183 -17.68 2.40 4.11
CA ALA A 183 -18.17 1.10 4.59
C ALA A 183 -18.02 1.05 6.12
N GLN A 184 -19.06 0.62 6.82
CA GLN A 184 -19.06 0.49 8.27
C GLN A 184 -18.85 -0.98 8.65
N VAL A 185 -17.69 -1.32 9.23
CA VAL A 185 -17.35 -2.67 9.68
C VAL A 185 -17.41 -2.71 11.21
N PRO A 186 -18.16 -3.65 11.83
CA PRO A 186 -18.21 -3.77 13.29
C PRO A 186 -16.83 -4.00 13.89
N ILE A 187 -16.52 -3.33 15.01
CA ILE A 187 -15.27 -3.51 15.77
C ILE A 187 -15.61 -4.09 17.13
N GLY A 188 -15.04 -5.25 17.45
CA GLY A 188 -15.03 -5.83 18.78
C GLY A 188 -13.66 -5.72 19.44
N ILE A 189 -13.58 -6.08 20.73
CA ILE A 189 -12.33 -6.16 21.47
C ILE A 189 -12.07 -7.59 21.95
N ALA A 190 -10.81 -8.03 21.90
CA ALA A 190 -10.36 -9.27 22.49
C ALA A 190 -9.16 -8.99 23.41
N GLY A 191 -9.11 -9.67 24.56
CA GLY A 191 -7.96 -9.62 25.46
C GLY A 191 -8.31 -9.48 26.95
N PRO A 192 -7.33 -9.09 27.79
CA PRO A 192 -5.96 -8.74 27.38
C PRO A 192 -5.18 -9.94 26.84
N ILE A 193 -4.19 -9.68 25.99
CA ILE A 193 -3.10 -10.63 25.67
C ILE A 193 -1.82 -10.16 26.34
N LYS A 194 -1.18 -11.03 27.12
CA LYS A 194 0.10 -10.76 27.76
C LYS A 194 1.24 -11.13 26.81
N ILE A 195 2.10 -10.17 26.51
CA ILE A 195 3.23 -10.33 25.58
C ILE A 195 4.52 -9.96 26.30
N ASN A 196 5.53 -10.83 26.16
CA ASN A 196 6.89 -10.67 26.63
C ASN A 196 7.80 -10.59 25.39
N GLY A 197 7.63 -9.54 24.58
CA GLY A 197 8.41 -9.30 23.37
C GLY A 197 9.59 -8.34 23.58
N GLU A 198 10.38 -8.16 22.54
CA GLU A 198 11.46 -7.16 22.54
C GLU A 198 10.91 -5.73 22.46
N ASN A 199 9.76 -5.55 21.80
CA ASN A 199 9.13 -4.24 21.55
C ASN A 199 7.75 -4.10 22.19
N ALA A 200 7.02 -5.21 22.39
CA ALA A 200 5.73 -5.29 23.06
C ALA A 200 5.87 -6.00 24.41
N GLN A 201 5.91 -5.22 25.49
CA GLN A 201 5.96 -5.74 26.86
C GLN A 201 4.72 -5.30 27.64
N GLY A 202 3.93 -6.27 28.11
CA GLY A 202 2.76 -6.03 28.94
C GLY A 202 1.47 -6.66 28.41
N GLU A 203 0.35 -6.09 28.80
CA GLU A 203 -0.99 -6.57 28.45
C GLU A 203 -1.67 -5.64 27.44
N PHE A 204 -2.25 -6.21 26.40
CA PHE A 204 -2.86 -5.45 25.30
C PHE A 204 -4.31 -5.88 25.07
N VAL A 205 -5.23 -4.91 24.97
CA VAL A 205 -6.60 -5.15 24.51
C VAL A 205 -6.68 -4.82 23.03
N VAL A 206 -7.12 -5.78 22.22
CA VAL A 206 -6.93 -5.75 20.77
C VAL A 206 -8.25 -5.47 20.04
N PRO A 207 -8.35 -4.39 19.25
CA PRO A 207 -9.48 -4.15 18.37
C PRO A 207 -9.47 -5.08 17.17
N LEU A 208 -10.61 -5.68 16.85
CA LEU A 208 -10.81 -6.61 15.73
C LEU A 208 -12.04 -6.18 14.93
N ALA A 209 -11.83 -5.70 13.70
CA ALA A 209 -12.91 -5.28 12.80
C ALA A 209 -13.35 -6.44 11.92
N THR A 210 -14.55 -6.97 12.12
CA THR A 210 -15.03 -8.14 11.37
C THR A 210 -16.56 -8.24 11.30
N THR A 211 -17.05 -8.92 10.29
CA THR A 211 -18.45 -9.37 10.17
C THR A 211 -18.60 -10.88 10.40
N GLU A 212 -17.49 -11.60 10.62
CA GLU A 212 -17.51 -13.04 10.91
C GLU A 212 -17.90 -13.28 12.37
N GLY A 213 -19.05 -13.95 12.56
CA GLY A 213 -19.50 -14.36 13.89
C GLY A 213 -18.48 -15.25 14.57
N THR A 214 -18.41 -15.20 15.91
CA THR A 214 -17.48 -15.97 16.77
C THR A 214 -15.98 -15.65 16.66
N LEU A 215 -15.53 -14.90 15.65
CA LEU A 215 -14.09 -14.57 15.50
C LEU A 215 -13.56 -13.91 16.77
N VAL A 216 -14.12 -12.78 17.18
CA VAL A 216 -13.64 -12.03 18.37
C VAL A 216 -13.65 -12.90 19.63
N ALA A 217 -14.71 -13.70 19.83
CA ALA A 217 -14.83 -14.59 20.97
C ALA A 217 -13.76 -15.71 20.97
N SER A 218 -13.47 -16.27 19.79
CA SER A 218 -12.44 -17.30 19.63
C SER A 218 -11.05 -16.76 19.94
N TYR A 219 -10.70 -15.60 19.39
CA TYR A 219 -9.42 -14.94 19.68
C TYR A 219 -9.30 -14.60 21.17
N ASN A 220 -10.36 -14.06 21.80
CA ASN A 220 -10.41 -13.78 23.23
C ASN A 220 -10.18 -15.04 24.09
N ARG A 221 -10.79 -16.18 23.71
CA ARG A 221 -10.58 -17.47 24.39
C ARG A 221 -9.13 -17.96 24.28
N GLY A 222 -8.52 -17.80 23.11
CA GLY A 222 -7.10 -18.11 22.89
C GLY A 222 -6.17 -17.24 23.75
N MET A 223 -6.45 -15.94 23.84
CA MET A 223 -5.68 -15.00 24.67
C MET A 223 -5.75 -15.37 26.15
N LYS A 224 -6.95 -15.73 26.64
CA LYS A 224 -7.12 -16.24 28.02
C LYS A 224 -6.23 -17.46 28.28
N LEU A 225 -6.25 -18.45 27.39
CA LEU A 225 -5.44 -19.68 27.52
C LEU A 225 -3.93 -19.37 27.58
N LEU A 226 -3.45 -18.51 26.68
CA LEU A 226 -2.04 -18.12 26.63
C LEU A 226 -1.62 -17.37 27.90
N ASN A 227 -2.45 -16.45 28.40
CA ASN A 227 -2.17 -15.70 29.62
C ASN A 227 -2.09 -16.62 30.86
N MET A 228 -2.99 -17.60 30.97
CA MET A 228 -2.93 -18.61 32.04
C MET A 228 -1.59 -19.35 32.05
N SER A 229 -0.96 -19.49 30.88
CA SER A 229 0.34 -20.17 30.72
C SER A 229 1.54 -19.21 30.67
N GLY A 230 1.38 -17.96 31.13
CA GLY A 230 2.48 -17.01 31.29
C GLY A 230 2.59 -15.92 30.21
N GLY A 231 1.77 -16.01 29.15
CA GLY A 231 1.77 -15.08 28.01
C GLY A 231 2.54 -15.61 26.81
N VAL A 232 2.80 -14.72 25.86
CA VAL A 232 3.45 -15.02 24.57
C VAL A 232 4.82 -14.37 24.53
N THR A 233 5.86 -15.09 24.13
CA THR A 233 7.16 -14.52 23.75
C THR A 233 7.10 -14.17 22.26
N ALA A 234 7.54 -12.98 21.88
CA ALA A 234 7.48 -12.52 20.48
C ALA A 234 8.76 -11.80 20.05
N THR A 235 9.18 -12.02 18.82
CA THR A 235 10.46 -11.52 18.29
C THR A 235 10.33 -11.18 16.81
N VAL A 236 10.76 -9.97 16.43
CA VAL A 236 10.92 -9.59 15.02
C VAL A 236 12.29 -10.08 14.53
N VAL A 237 12.28 -11.07 13.63
CA VAL A 237 13.49 -11.74 13.13
C VAL A 237 14.12 -10.96 11.97
N ASP A 238 13.32 -10.34 11.12
CA ASP A 238 13.81 -9.64 9.93
C ASP A 238 12.81 -8.56 9.45
N ASP A 239 13.32 -7.58 8.70
CA ASP A 239 12.56 -6.46 8.17
C ASP A 239 13.11 -6.01 6.81
N ALA A 240 12.31 -6.21 5.76
CA ALA A 240 12.66 -5.80 4.41
C ALA A 240 11.41 -5.56 3.56
N MET A 241 11.26 -4.37 2.99
CA MET A 241 10.26 -4.08 1.96
C MET A 241 10.93 -3.98 0.58
N GLN A 242 10.29 -4.53 -0.45
CA GLN A 242 10.90 -4.69 -1.77
C GLN A 242 10.17 -4.00 -2.91
N ARG A 243 10.97 -3.65 -3.92
CA ARG A 243 10.55 -3.51 -5.31
C ARG A 243 11.47 -4.36 -6.19
N ALA A 244 10.92 -5.01 -7.22
CA ALA A 244 11.72 -5.88 -8.06
C ALA A 244 11.60 -5.55 -9.55
N PRO A 245 12.51 -4.71 -10.08
CA PRO A 245 12.65 -4.53 -11.50
C PRO A 245 13.16 -5.77 -12.24
N VAL A 246 12.92 -5.79 -13.54
CA VAL A 246 13.55 -6.72 -14.48
C VAL A 246 14.22 -5.95 -15.61
N PHE A 247 15.43 -6.37 -15.94
CA PHE A 247 16.24 -5.87 -17.05
C PHE A 247 16.39 -6.96 -18.11
N ILE A 248 16.22 -6.60 -19.38
CA ILE A 248 16.19 -7.51 -20.51
C ILE A 248 17.38 -7.22 -21.41
N PHE A 249 18.07 -8.27 -21.85
CA PHE A 249 19.29 -8.22 -22.65
C PHE A 249 19.14 -8.97 -23.96
N GLU A 250 20.12 -8.84 -24.86
CA GLU A 250 20.16 -9.61 -26.11
C GLU A 250 20.20 -11.13 -25.83
N ASN A 251 20.98 -11.54 -24.83
CA ASN A 251 21.18 -12.94 -24.46
C ASN A 251 21.52 -13.12 -22.97
N ALA A 252 21.56 -14.38 -22.53
CA ALA A 252 21.81 -14.74 -21.13
C ALA A 252 23.18 -14.27 -20.59
N ARG A 253 24.19 -14.09 -21.45
CA ARG A 253 25.51 -13.59 -21.03
C ARG A 253 25.42 -12.12 -20.62
N GLY A 254 24.67 -11.31 -21.38
CA GLY A 254 24.40 -9.91 -21.04
C GLY A 254 23.76 -9.77 -19.66
N ALA A 255 22.73 -10.58 -19.36
CA ALA A 255 22.09 -10.58 -18.05
C ALA A 255 23.05 -11.00 -16.90
N ARG A 256 23.89 -12.01 -17.13
CA ARG A 256 24.90 -12.46 -16.16
C ARG A 256 25.96 -11.39 -15.89
N ASP A 257 26.47 -10.76 -16.95
CA ASP A 257 27.55 -9.76 -16.83
C ASP A 257 27.01 -8.47 -16.19
N PHE A 258 25.76 -8.11 -16.48
CA PHE A 258 25.04 -7.05 -15.78
C PHE A 258 24.94 -7.29 -14.27
N VAL A 259 24.61 -8.51 -13.82
CA VAL A 259 24.56 -8.83 -12.38
C VAL A 259 25.93 -8.65 -11.70
N LYS A 260 27.04 -8.94 -12.39
CA LYS A 260 28.38 -8.68 -11.84
C LYS A 260 28.59 -7.17 -11.66
N TRP A 261 28.25 -6.40 -12.68
CA TRP A 261 28.34 -4.95 -12.63
C TRP A 261 27.48 -4.34 -11.51
N ILE A 262 26.26 -4.86 -11.30
CA ILE A 262 25.39 -4.44 -10.17
C ILE A 262 26.07 -4.65 -8.82
N LYS A 263 26.76 -5.78 -8.62
CA LYS A 263 27.48 -6.06 -7.38
C LYS A 263 28.68 -5.13 -7.18
N GLU A 264 29.43 -4.86 -8.26
CA GLU A 264 30.58 -3.95 -8.23
C GLU A 264 30.17 -2.49 -7.97
N ASN A 265 28.96 -2.10 -8.37
CA ASN A 265 28.45 -0.74 -8.25
C ASN A 265 27.39 -0.57 -7.15
N PHE A 266 27.24 -1.53 -6.23
CA PHE A 266 26.17 -1.53 -5.22
C PHE A 266 26.14 -0.24 -4.39
N GLU A 267 27.29 0.25 -3.91
CA GLU A 267 27.35 1.48 -3.09
C GLU A 267 26.82 2.71 -3.84
N LYS A 268 27.12 2.82 -5.14
CA LYS A 268 26.61 3.93 -5.94
C LYS A 268 25.11 3.79 -6.21
N ILE A 269 24.64 2.58 -6.49
CA ILE A 269 23.20 2.28 -6.64
C ILE A 269 22.43 2.60 -5.34
N LYS A 270 23.03 2.27 -4.19
CA LYS A 270 22.51 2.59 -2.86
C LYS A 270 22.40 4.08 -2.63
N GLU A 271 23.44 4.86 -2.94
CA GLU A 271 23.42 6.32 -2.85
C GLU A 271 22.25 6.92 -3.64
N GLU A 272 22.07 6.50 -4.90
CA GLU A 272 21.00 7.01 -5.78
C GLU A 272 19.60 6.60 -5.29
N ALA A 273 19.46 5.39 -4.74
CA ALA A 273 18.19 4.93 -4.16
C ALA A 273 17.80 5.78 -2.93
N GLU A 274 18.75 5.96 -2.01
CA GLU A 274 18.55 6.62 -0.72
C GLU A 274 18.41 8.15 -0.85
N ALA A 275 18.91 8.76 -1.94
CA ALA A 275 18.70 10.18 -2.23
C ALA A 275 17.22 10.60 -2.33
N THR A 276 16.30 9.64 -2.50
CA THR A 276 14.86 9.90 -2.63
C THR A 276 14.09 9.90 -1.30
N SER A 277 14.71 9.47 -0.19
CA SER A 277 14.05 9.33 1.10
C SER A 277 15.03 9.45 2.27
N SER A 278 14.65 10.21 3.29
CA SER A 278 15.40 10.27 4.56
C SER A 278 15.17 9.06 5.48
N VAL A 279 14.34 8.09 5.08
CA VAL A 279 13.95 6.94 5.91
C VAL A 279 14.28 5.61 5.24
N ALA A 280 14.19 5.52 3.91
CA ALA A 280 14.52 4.29 3.20
C ALA A 280 16.02 4.01 3.29
N THR A 281 16.39 2.78 3.64
CA THR A 281 17.78 2.32 3.58
C THR A 281 17.85 1.05 2.74
N LEU A 282 18.57 1.08 1.60
CA LEU A 282 18.78 -0.09 0.76
C LEU A 282 19.78 -1.02 1.46
N THR A 283 19.34 -2.21 1.85
CA THR A 283 20.18 -3.17 2.58
C THR A 283 20.97 -4.05 1.63
N TYR A 284 20.30 -4.63 0.63
CA TYR A 284 20.91 -5.48 -0.39
C TYR A 284 20.02 -5.63 -1.62
N ILE A 285 20.62 -6.07 -2.74
CA ILE A 285 19.91 -6.42 -3.97
C ILE A 285 20.07 -7.92 -4.22
N ASP A 286 18.96 -8.66 -4.08
CA ASP A 286 18.88 -10.02 -4.56
C ASP A 286 18.80 -10.04 -6.09
N HIS A 287 19.30 -11.10 -6.73
CA HIS A 287 19.22 -11.26 -8.18
C HIS A 287 18.82 -12.67 -8.56
N PHE A 288 18.01 -12.77 -9.61
CA PHE A 288 17.58 -14.03 -10.21
C PHE A 288 17.72 -13.89 -11.73
N LEU A 289 18.36 -14.88 -12.35
CA LEU A 289 18.59 -14.91 -13.78
C LEU A 289 17.70 -15.98 -14.42
N SER A 290 17.04 -15.62 -15.51
CA SER A 290 16.30 -16.58 -16.34
C SER A 290 16.25 -16.07 -17.77
N ASN A 291 16.56 -16.93 -18.75
CA ASN A 291 16.68 -16.54 -20.15
C ASN A 291 17.68 -15.38 -20.31
N LYS A 292 17.26 -14.31 -20.99
CA LYS A 292 17.98 -13.05 -21.16
C LYS A 292 17.55 -11.96 -20.16
N PHE A 293 16.97 -12.36 -19.03
CA PHE A 293 16.40 -11.47 -18.01
C PHE A 293 17.21 -11.50 -16.72
N ALA A 294 17.41 -10.32 -16.13
CA ALA A 294 17.91 -10.15 -14.78
C ALA A 294 16.82 -9.51 -13.92
N PHE A 295 16.26 -10.31 -13.01
CA PHE A 295 15.34 -9.83 -11.97
C PHE A 295 16.19 -9.37 -10.80
N LEU A 296 16.05 -8.10 -10.41
CA LEU A 296 16.74 -7.54 -9.25
C LEU A 296 15.70 -7.21 -8.20
N ARG A 297 15.78 -7.79 -7.01
CA ARG A 297 14.88 -7.54 -5.89
C ARG A 297 15.61 -6.63 -4.92
N PHE A 298 15.27 -5.34 -4.93
CA PHE A 298 15.86 -4.33 -4.06
C PHE A 298 15.19 -4.41 -2.69
N ASN A 299 15.96 -4.60 -1.62
CA ASN A 299 15.45 -4.78 -0.27
C ASN A 299 15.77 -3.56 0.60
N PHE A 300 14.76 -2.97 1.22
CA PHE A 300 14.90 -1.76 2.01
C PHE A 300 14.35 -1.92 3.43
N ARG A 301 14.96 -1.23 4.39
CA ARG A 301 14.28 -0.84 5.64
C ARG A 301 13.51 0.46 5.41
N THR A 302 12.34 0.59 6.02
CA THR A 302 11.38 1.69 5.72
C THR A 302 10.84 2.40 6.95
N GLY A 303 11.49 2.23 8.11
CA GLY A 303 11.00 2.73 9.39
C GLY A 303 9.60 2.20 9.69
N ASP A 304 8.72 3.08 10.19
CA ASP A 304 7.36 2.75 10.61
C ASP A 304 6.30 2.72 9.49
N ALA A 305 6.70 3.05 8.26
CA ALA A 305 5.83 2.94 7.10
C ALA A 305 5.89 1.53 6.49
N ALA A 306 4.77 1.07 5.93
CA ALA A 306 4.74 -0.15 5.13
C ALA A 306 5.73 -0.08 3.95
N GLY A 307 5.96 1.13 3.41
CA GLY A 307 7.11 1.40 2.55
C GLY A 307 6.93 1.15 1.05
N GLN A 308 5.83 0.53 0.59
CA GLN A 308 5.64 0.17 -0.83
C GLN A 308 5.87 1.34 -1.82
N ASN A 309 5.30 2.51 -1.53
CA ASN A 309 5.47 3.72 -2.36
C ASN A 309 6.88 4.31 -2.25
N MET A 310 7.47 4.23 -1.06
CA MET A 310 8.80 4.74 -0.77
C MET A 310 9.87 3.94 -1.53
N VAL A 311 9.83 2.61 -1.42
CA VAL A 311 10.77 1.72 -2.11
C VAL A 311 10.58 1.74 -3.62
N GLY A 312 9.35 1.96 -4.10
CA GLY A 312 9.06 2.14 -5.53
C GLY A 312 9.80 3.35 -6.11
N ARG A 313 9.75 4.50 -5.42
CA ARG A 313 10.47 5.71 -5.84
C ARG A 313 11.99 5.56 -5.73
N ALA A 314 12.49 4.99 -4.63
CA ALA A 314 13.91 4.75 -4.43
C ALA A 314 14.49 3.83 -5.49
N THR A 315 13.80 2.72 -5.78
CA THR A 315 14.21 1.79 -6.84
C THR A 315 14.14 2.43 -8.21
N PHE A 316 13.14 3.28 -8.48
CA PHE A 316 13.05 3.99 -9.75
C PHE A 316 14.23 4.95 -9.97
N ALA A 317 14.65 5.68 -8.95
CA ALA A 317 15.84 6.55 -9.03
C ALA A 317 17.12 5.74 -9.27
N ALA A 318 17.31 4.67 -8.50
CA ALA A 318 18.43 3.75 -8.67
C ALA A 318 18.49 3.15 -10.08
N CYS A 319 17.35 2.69 -10.60
CA CYS A 319 17.23 2.16 -11.96
C CYS A 319 17.50 3.22 -13.03
N GLY A 320 17.11 4.48 -12.79
CA GLY A 320 17.48 5.59 -13.67
C GLY A 320 18.99 5.72 -13.82
N TRP A 321 19.72 5.71 -12.70
CA TRP A 321 21.17 5.73 -12.73
C TRP A 321 21.77 4.50 -13.44
N ILE A 322 21.24 3.30 -13.17
CA ILE A 322 21.68 2.06 -13.83
C ILE A 322 21.52 2.16 -15.36
N LEU A 323 20.37 2.65 -15.84
CA LEU A 323 20.10 2.80 -17.27
C LEU A 323 21.03 3.80 -17.96
N ASP A 324 21.50 4.81 -17.23
CA ASP A 324 22.43 5.81 -17.75
C ASP A 324 23.90 5.34 -17.76
N HIS A 325 24.26 4.32 -16.95
CA HIS A 325 25.65 3.93 -16.70
C HIS A 325 26.01 2.50 -17.12
N TYR A 326 25.04 1.71 -17.61
CA TYR A 326 25.28 0.38 -18.15
C TYR A 326 24.74 0.23 -19.58
N GLU A 327 25.63 -0.04 -20.53
CA GLU A 327 25.27 -0.30 -21.92
C GLU A 327 24.81 -1.75 -22.13
N GLY A 328 23.84 -1.97 -23.03
CA GLY A 328 23.38 -3.31 -23.44
C GLY A 328 22.04 -3.77 -22.84
N ILE A 329 21.38 -2.93 -22.04
CA ILE A 329 19.98 -3.15 -21.63
C ILE A 329 19.07 -2.88 -22.82
N GLU A 330 18.33 -3.88 -23.29
CA GLU A 330 17.34 -3.73 -24.38
C GLU A 330 16.02 -3.17 -23.87
N ASN A 331 15.60 -3.57 -22.65
CA ASN A 331 14.33 -3.14 -22.08
C ASN A 331 14.32 -3.28 -20.54
N PHE A 332 13.41 -2.58 -19.88
CA PHE A 332 13.29 -2.50 -18.43
C PHE A 332 11.83 -2.36 -17.98
N TYR A 333 11.48 -3.04 -16.89
CA TYR A 333 10.24 -2.80 -16.15
C TYR A 333 10.54 -2.65 -14.66
N LEU A 334 9.92 -1.67 -14.00
CA LEU A 334 10.14 -1.39 -12.57
C LEU A 334 9.57 -2.48 -11.64
N GLU A 335 8.54 -3.20 -12.08
CA GLU A 335 7.95 -4.31 -11.35
C GLU A 335 7.81 -5.52 -12.28
N SER A 336 8.20 -6.69 -11.77
CA SER A 336 8.33 -7.94 -12.51
C SER A 336 7.51 -9.09 -11.90
N ASN A 337 6.60 -8.77 -10.98
CA ASN A 337 5.94 -9.68 -10.05
C ASN A 337 6.88 -10.38 -9.05
N PHE A 338 8.15 -9.98 -8.95
CA PHE A 338 9.16 -10.68 -8.16
C PHE A 338 9.46 -10.04 -6.78
N ALA A 339 9.03 -8.80 -6.54
CA ALA A 339 8.89 -8.30 -5.17
C ALA A 339 7.85 -9.18 -4.44
N THR A 340 6.87 -9.54 -5.26
CA THR A 340 5.56 -10.13 -5.07
C THR A 340 4.68 -9.34 -4.12
N ASP A 341 4.10 -8.27 -4.63
CA ASP A 341 3.15 -7.41 -3.91
C ASP A 341 1.71 -7.84 -4.19
N LYS A 342 0.94 -8.09 -3.12
CA LYS A 342 -0.48 -8.47 -3.13
C LYS A 342 -0.79 -9.82 -3.78
N LYS A 343 0.14 -10.79 -3.66
CA LYS A 343 0.03 -12.16 -4.16
C LYS A 343 0.75 -13.11 -3.20
N ALA A 344 0.18 -14.29 -2.97
CA ALA A 344 0.89 -15.37 -2.29
C ALA A 344 2.14 -15.76 -3.08
N SER A 345 3.29 -15.91 -2.41
CA SER A 345 4.53 -16.30 -3.08
C SER A 345 5.52 -17.02 -2.17
N GLN A 346 6.21 -18.01 -2.75
CA GLN A 346 7.26 -18.73 -2.05
C GLN A 346 8.50 -17.85 -1.78
N ILE A 347 8.78 -16.88 -2.65
CA ILE A 347 9.88 -15.95 -2.43
C ILE A 347 9.68 -15.13 -1.16
N ASN A 348 8.46 -14.69 -0.84
CA ASN A 348 8.17 -13.94 0.39
C ASN A 348 8.29 -14.82 1.66
N ILE A 349 8.02 -16.12 1.54
CA ILE A 349 8.24 -17.08 2.63
C ILE A 349 9.74 -17.26 2.88
N MET A 350 10.52 -17.47 1.81
CA MET A 350 11.97 -17.74 1.91
C MET A 350 12.80 -16.48 2.18
N ARG A 351 12.35 -15.33 1.67
CA ARG A 351 13.00 -14.02 1.74
C ARG A 351 11.97 -13.00 2.19
N THR A 352 12.02 -12.65 3.48
CA THR A 352 11.12 -11.75 4.20
C THR A 352 10.58 -10.60 3.35
N ARG A 353 9.28 -10.31 3.44
CA ARG A 353 8.66 -9.11 2.86
C ARG A 353 7.79 -8.40 3.90
N GLY A 354 8.11 -7.17 4.25
CA GLY A 354 7.63 -6.54 5.48
C GLY A 354 8.43 -7.08 6.67
N LYS A 355 7.74 -7.52 7.71
CA LYS A 355 8.30 -8.03 8.96
C LYS A 355 8.23 -9.56 8.96
N ARG A 356 9.32 -10.23 9.32
CA ARG A 356 9.29 -11.62 9.76
C ARG A 356 9.21 -11.61 11.27
N VAL A 357 8.14 -12.18 11.81
CA VAL A 357 7.88 -12.17 13.26
C VAL A 357 7.46 -13.55 13.72
N THR A 358 8.01 -13.97 14.87
CA THR A 358 7.68 -15.23 15.52
C THR A 358 7.02 -14.94 16.86
N ALA A 359 5.92 -15.63 17.16
CA ALA A 359 5.26 -15.63 18.46
C ALA A 359 5.17 -17.08 18.96
N GLU A 360 5.49 -17.31 20.23
CA GLU A 360 5.57 -18.63 20.82
C GLU A 360 5.11 -18.67 22.28
N ALA A 361 4.64 -19.84 22.72
CA ALA A 361 4.23 -20.09 24.09
C ALA A 361 4.33 -21.59 24.42
N THR A 362 4.57 -21.89 25.70
CA THR A 362 4.35 -23.25 26.24
C THR A 362 3.06 -23.23 27.04
N ILE A 363 2.06 -24.00 26.58
CA ILE A 363 0.72 -24.03 27.15
C ILE A 363 0.60 -25.25 28.05
N LYS A 364 0.28 -25.00 29.31
CA LYS A 364 0.16 -26.08 30.29
C LYS A 364 -1.01 -27.00 29.98
N ARG A 365 -0.80 -28.29 30.16
CA ARG A 365 -1.79 -29.35 29.92
C ARG A 365 -3.09 -29.08 30.68
N GLU A 366 -3.02 -28.71 31.95
CA GLU A 366 -4.20 -28.43 32.78
C GLU A 366 -5.05 -27.28 32.22
N HIS A 367 -4.42 -26.24 31.66
CA HIS A 367 -5.14 -25.10 31.10
C HIS A 367 -5.85 -25.46 29.80
N LEU A 368 -5.25 -26.30 28.95
CA LEU A 368 -5.91 -26.82 27.75
C LEU A 368 -7.13 -27.69 28.10
N LEU A 369 -6.99 -28.56 29.10
CA LEU A 369 -8.12 -29.38 29.56
C LEU A 369 -9.24 -28.53 30.16
N GLU A 370 -8.90 -27.52 30.96
CA GLU A 370 -9.88 -26.65 31.64
C GLU A 370 -10.61 -25.72 30.65
N VAL A 371 -9.86 -24.98 29.82
CA VAL A 371 -10.41 -23.90 28.98
C VAL A 371 -10.91 -24.43 27.64
N MET A 372 -10.17 -25.38 27.05
CA MET A 372 -10.36 -25.84 25.69
C MET A 372 -10.92 -27.26 25.60
N ARG A 373 -10.94 -28.00 26.73
CA ARG A 373 -11.45 -29.39 26.82
C ARG A 373 -10.76 -30.34 25.83
N VAL A 374 -9.45 -30.17 25.66
CA VAL A 374 -8.66 -30.92 24.69
C VAL A 374 -7.32 -31.33 25.29
N ASP A 375 -6.86 -32.53 24.95
CA ASP A 375 -5.53 -33.01 25.33
C ASP A 375 -4.45 -32.41 24.40
N PRO A 376 -3.32 -31.91 24.91
CA PRO A 376 -2.15 -31.52 24.11
C PRO A 376 -1.81 -32.50 22.98
N LYS A 377 -1.89 -33.81 23.25
CA LYS A 377 -1.56 -34.87 22.29
C LYS A 377 -2.48 -34.86 21.08
N GLN A 378 -3.75 -34.47 21.26
CA GLN A 378 -4.70 -34.38 20.16
C GLN A 378 -4.35 -33.22 19.23
N ILE A 379 -3.94 -32.06 19.80
CA ILE A 379 -3.55 -30.89 19.01
C ILE A 379 -2.27 -31.19 18.23
N ASP A 380 -1.23 -31.75 18.86
CA ASP A 380 0.01 -32.11 18.17
C ASP A 380 -0.23 -33.13 17.05
N TYR A 381 -0.98 -34.19 17.33
CA TYR A 381 -1.32 -35.19 16.33
C TYR A 381 -2.11 -34.57 15.16
N HIS A 382 -3.10 -33.72 15.46
CA HIS A 382 -3.85 -33.01 14.43
C HIS A 382 -2.94 -32.10 13.60
N GLY A 383 -2.00 -31.38 14.22
CA GLY A 383 -1.00 -30.56 13.51
C GLY A 383 -0.19 -31.36 12.49
N ARG A 384 0.26 -32.58 12.85
CA ARG A 384 0.98 -33.47 11.91
C ARG A 384 0.09 -33.96 10.76
N VAL A 385 -1.17 -34.29 11.04
CA VAL A 385 -2.15 -34.67 10.01
C VAL A 385 -2.44 -33.50 9.07
N ALA A 386 -2.71 -32.32 9.62
CA ALA A 386 -2.95 -31.09 8.88
C ALA A 386 -1.73 -30.71 8.02
N GLY A 387 -0.50 -30.92 8.53
CA GLY A 387 0.73 -30.71 7.76
C GLY A 387 0.81 -31.53 6.47
N VAL A 388 0.36 -32.78 6.49
CA VAL A 388 0.24 -33.59 5.25
C VAL A 388 -0.81 -32.98 4.32
N GLY A 389 -1.94 -32.54 4.84
CA GLY A 389 -2.98 -31.83 4.07
C GLY A 389 -2.47 -30.53 3.45
N SER A 390 -1.70 -29.73 4.18
CA SER A 390 -1.10 -28.50 3.70
C SER A 390 -0.12 -28.76 2.55
N PHE A 391 0.71 -29.81 2.68
CA PHE A 391 1.63 -30.21 1.61
C PHE A 391 0.88 -30.63 0.34
N LEU A 392 -0.15 -31.47 0.47
CA LEU A 392 -0.94 -31.94 -0.66
C LEU A 392 -1.71 -30.83 -1.37
N SER A 393 -2.20 -29.84 -0.61
CA SER A 393 -2.96 -28.71 -1.15
C SER A 393 -2.10 -27.56 -1.69
N GLY A 394 -0.80 -27.53 -1.37
CA GLY A 394 0.11 -26.48 -1.82
C GLY A 394 -0.15 -25.11 -1.17
N VAL A 395 -0.75 -25.09 0.03
CA VAL A 395 -0.98 -23.84 0.77
C VAL A 395 0.33 -23.24 1.27
N ASN A 396 0.36 -21.91 1.40
CA ASN A 396 1.48 -21.15 1.96
C ASN A 396 1.39 -20.97 3.50
N ASN A 397 0.54 -21.76 4.14
CA ASN A 397 0.22 -21.65 5.55
C ASN A 397 0.03 -23.04 6.16
N THR A 398 0.77 -23.36 7.23
CA THR A 398 0.62 -24.62 7.98
C THR A 398 -0.27 -24.49 9.21
N GLY A 399 -0.72 -23.28 9.53
CA GLY A 399 -1.80 -23.01 10.47
C GLY A 399 -3.19 -23.12 9.81
N LEU A 400 -4.19 -22.67 10.53
CA LEU A 400 -5.60 -22.86 10.22
C LEU A 400 -6.28 -21.60 9.71
N HIS A 401 -6.00 -20.42 10.29
CA HIS A 401 -6.75 -19.19 9.99
C HIS A 401 -6.02 -17.87 10.29
N SER A 402 -4.70 -17.80 10.20
CA SER A 402 -3.99 -16.51 10.31
C SER A 402 -4.56 -15.37 9.45
N PRO A 403 -5.16 -15.58 8.23
CA PRO A 403 -5.83 -14.49 7.53
C PRO A 403 -6.94 -13.82 8.33
N ASN A 404 -7.69 -14.53 9.18
CA ASN A 404 -8.84 -13.98 9.91
C ASN A 404 -8.39 -12.88 10.89
N GLY A 405 -7.43 -13.18 11.76
CA GLY A 405 -6.93 -12.23 12.77
C GLY A 405 -6.19 -11.07 12.13
N ILE A 406 -5.36 -11.36 11.12
CA ILE A 406 -4.61 -10.33 10.38
C ILE A 406 -5.59 -9.38 9.68
N THR A 407 -6.58 -9.90 8.97
CA THR A 407 -7.58 -9.06 8.27
C THR A 407 -8.35 -8.19 9.26
N ALA A 408 -8.79 -8.76 10.38
CA ALA A 408 -9.56 -8.04 11.38
C ALA A 408 -8.75 -6.91 12.02
N MET A 409 -7.47 -7.15 12.32
CA MET A 409 -6.56 -6.10 12.79
C MET A 409 -6.25 -5.09 11.69
N PHE A 410 -6.07 -5.52 10.44
CA PHE A 410 -5.72 -4.66 9.32
C PHE A 410 -6.81 -3.62 9.04
N ILE A 411 -8.08 -4.06 9.01
CA ILE A 411 -9.23 -3.15 8.86
C ILE A 411 -9.32 -2.21 10.06
N ALA A 412 -9.17 -2.73 11.28
CA ALA A 412 -9.26 -1.94 12.51
C ALA A 412 -8.17 -0.87 12.61
N THR A 413 -6.97 -1.13 12.09
CA THR A 413 -5.78 -0.27 12.28
C THR A 413 -5.30 0.42 11.01
N GLY A 414 -6.05 0.35 9.92
CA GLY A 414 -5.77 1.12 8.69
C GLY A 414 -4.59 0.63 7.87
N GLN A 415 -4.33 -0.68 7.93
CA GLN A 415 -3.35 -1.34 7.09
C GLN A 415 -3.92 -1.56 5.67
N ASP A 416 -3.05 -1.87 4.71
CA ASP A 416 -3.49 -2.27 3.37
C ASP A 416 -4.01 -3.71 3.40
N VAL A 417 -5.33 -3.87 3.43
CA VAL A 417 -6.02 -5.18 3.52
C VAL A 417 -5.66 -6.10 2.36
N ALA A 418 -5.26 -5.57 1.19
CA ALA A 418 -4.83 -6.43 0.08
C ALA A 418 -3.51 -7.16 0.38
N ASN A 419 -2.69 -6.64 1.31
CA ASN A 419 -1.48 -7.33 1.76
C ASN A 419 -1.77 -8.56 2.64
N VAL A 420 -3.03 -8.85 2.99
CA VAL A 420 -3.42 -10.15 3.58
C VAL A 420 -3.00 -11.30 2.67
N SER A 421 -3.06 -11.13 1.35
CA SER A 421 -2.60 -12.14 0.37
C SER A 421 -1.15 -12.61 0.56
N GLU A 422 -0.34 -11.83 1.28
CA GLU A 422 1.04 -12.15 1.63
C GLU A 422 1.24 -12.35 3.13
N SER A 423 0.63 -11.47 3.93
CA SER A 423 0.75 -11.46 5.39
C SER A 423 0.07 -12.67 6.01
N SER A 424 -0.87 -13.31 5.32
CA SER A 424 -1.50 -14.54 5.78
C SER A 424 -0.64 -15.79 5.64
N ALA A 425 0.54 -15.71 5.00
CA ALA A 425 1.49 -16.83 5.06
C ALA A 425 1.91 -17.05 6.52
N ALA A 426 1.92 -18.30 6.98
CA ALA A 426 2.34 -18.60 8.34
C ALA A 426 2.90 -20.02 8.47
N MET A 427 3.91 -20.17 9.32
CA MET A 427 4.45 -21.46 9.71
C MET A 427 4.03 -21.70 11.16
N MET A 428 2.97 -22.45 11.34
CA MET A 428 2.56 -22.98 12.64
C MET A 428 3.34 -24.26 12.94
N TYR A 429 3.83 -24.35 14.17
CA TYR A 429 4.52 -25.52 14.71
C TYR A 429 4.02 -25.82 16.12
N SER A 430 3.90 -27.09 16.44
CA SER A 430 3.57 -27.58 17.78
C SER A 430 4.45 -28.76 18.14
N GLU A 431 4.75 -28.89 19.44
CA GLU A 431 5.50 -30.00 19.99
C GLU A 431 5.00 -30.33 21.40
N LEU A 432 4.94 -31.62 21.72
CA LEU A 432 4.71 -32.08 23.09
C LEU A 432 6.01 -32.01 23.87
N THR A 433 5.96 -31.32 25.00
CA THR A 433 7.07 -31.32 25.97
C THR A 433 7.11 -32.66 26.74
N ASP A 434 8.26 -32.95 27.36
CA ASP A 434 8.42 -34.12 28.24
C ASP A 434 7.44 -34.12 29.42
N ASP A 435 7.05 -32.94 29.91
CA ASP A 435 6.06 -32.75 30.98
C ASP A 435 4.61 -32.95 30.52
N GLY A 436 4.38 -33.14 29.22
CA GLY A 436 3.06 -33.32 28.62
C GLY A 436 2.31 -32.03 28.31
N ASP A 437 2.98 -30.88 28.45
CA ASP A 437 2.52 -29.56 27.98
C ASP A 437 2.72 -29.40 26.47
N LEU A 438 2.12 -28.37 25.89
CA LEU A 438 2.19 -28.08 24.46
C LEU A 438 3.03 -26.83 24.18
N TYR A 439 4.20 -27.00 23.57
CA TYR A 439 4.90 -25.90 22.94
C TYR A 439 4.21 -25.57 21.60
N VAL A 440 3.96 -24.29 21.36
CA VAL A 440 3.41 -23.79 20.10
C VAL A 440 4.15 -22.54 19.64
N SER A 441 4.35 -22.43 18.32
CA SER A 441 4.88 -21.21 17.71
C SER A 441 4.23 -20.94 16.36
N ILE A 442 4.11 -19.67 16.03
CA ILE A 442 3.74 -19.21 14.70
C ILE A 442 4.75 -18.20 14.20
N THR A 443 5.28 -18.44 12.99
CA THR A 443 6.13 -17.49 12.29
C THR A 443 5.39 -16.93 11.08
N ILE A 444 5.19 -15.62 11.04
CA ILE A 444 4.65 -14.91 9.88
C ILE A 444 5.86 -14.36 9.10
N PRO A 445 6.20 -14.92 7.92
CA PRO A 445 7.42 -14.57 7.21
C PRO A 445 7.33 -13.25 6.44
N SER A 446 6.11 -12.77 6.19
CA SER A 446 5.86 -11.64 5.30
C SER A 446 4.75 -10.71 5.79
N LEU A 447 4.82 -10.28 7.05
CA LEU A 447 3.84 -9.39 7.66
C LEU A 447 4.06 -7.94 7.23
N ILE A 448 3.15 -7.39 6.42
CA ILE A 448 3.25 -6.01 5.95
C ILE A 448 2.36 -5.13 6.81
N VAL A 449 2.98 -4.36 7.70
CA VAL A 449 2.29 -3.47 8.63
C VAL A 449 2.98 -2.11 8.71
N ALA A 450 2.21 -1.11 9.12
CA ALA A 450 2.63 0.25 9.34
C ALA A 450 1.98 0.83 10.59
N THR A 451 2.69 1.76 11.23
CA THR A 451 2.18 2.60 12.30
C THR A 451 2.15 4.07 11.88
N TYR A 452 2.59 4.36 10.65
CA TYR A 452 2.60 5.69 10.04
C TYR A 452 2.35 5.63 8.52
N GLY A 453 1.49 6.53 8.03
CA GLY A 453 1.16 6.66 6.61
C GLY A 453 0.07 5.69 6.12
N GLY A 454 -0.44 5.92 4.90
CA GLY A 454 -1.55 5.13 4.36
C GLY A 454 -2.84 5.37 5.15
N GLY A 455 -3.54 4.31 5.53
CA GLY A 455 -4.80 4.40 6.27
C GLY A 455 -4.64 4.61 7.78
N THR A 456 -3.42 4.53 8.33
CA THR A 456 -3.18 4.53 9.78
C THR A 456 -3.53 5.84 10.48
N GLY A 457 -3.61 6.94 9.72
CA GLY A 457 -3.94 8.27 10.23
C GLY A 457 -5.41 8.65 10.16
N ILE A 458 -6.28 7.76 9.66
CA ILE A 458 -7.70 8.05 9.40
C ILE A 458 -8.52 7.72 10.65
N GLY A 459 -9.35 8.67 11.11
CA GLY A 459 -10.42 8.49 12.09
C GLY A 459 -10.29 7.28 13.02
N THR A 460 -11.15 6.28 12.82
CA THR A 460 -11.23 5.08 13.67
C THR A 460 -9.97 4.22 13.63
N GLN A 461 -9.25 4.18 12.50
CA GLN A 461 -8.01 3.43 12.36
C GLN A 461 -6.89 3.99 13.25
N ARG A 462 -6.79 5.33 13.31
CA ARG A 462 -5.85 6.01 14.19
C ARG A 462 -6.18 5.75 15.66
N GLU A 463 -7.45 5.88 16.05
CA GLU A 463 -7.90 5.60 17.41
C GLU A 463 -7.52 4.16 17.84
N CYS A 464 -7.75 3.17 16.97
CA CYS A 464 -7.39 1.78 17.26
C CYS A 464 -5.88 1.57 17.45
N LEU A 465 -5.04 2.27 16.68
CA LEU A 465 -3.57 2.23 16.87
C LEU A 465 -3.15 2.96 18.15
N GLU A 466 -3.78 4.08 18.50
CA GLU A 466 -3.51 4.81 19.75
C GLU A 466 -3.91 3.98 20.98
N LEU A 467 -5.04 3.26 20.93
CA LEU A 467 -5.48 2.33 21.98
C LEU A 467 -4.50 1.16 22.19
N LEU A 468 -3.77 0.75 21.15
CA LEU A 468 -2.69 -0.24 21.23
C LEU A 468 -1.33 0.36 21.63
N ASP A 469 -1.24 1.69 21.79
CA ASP A 469 0.02 2.44 21.90
C ASP A 469 0.99 2.06 20.76
N CYS A 470 0.44 2.01 19.55
CA CYS A 470 1.13 1.63 18.32
C CYS A 470 1.04 2.71 17.23
N TYR A 471 0.50 3.90 17.50
CA TYR A 471 0.49 4.97 16.49
C TYR A 471 1.82 5.75 16.46
N GLY A 472 2.35 6.01 15.27
CA GLY A 472 3.50 6.89 15.07
C GLY A 472 4.85 6.18 14.92
N ARG A 473 5.92 6.88 15.29
CA ARG A 473 7.32 6.47 15.11
C ARG A 473 7.77 5.46 16.16
N ASP A 474 8.68 4.58 15.76
CA ASP A 474 9.31 3.54 16.57
C ASP A 474 8.29 2.56 17.21
N ARG A 475 7.19 2.31 16.50
CA ARG A 475 6.08 1.46 16.98
C ARG A 475 5.80 0.25 16.10
N VAL A 476 6.34 0.19 14.87
CA VAL A 476 5.97 -0.88 13.93
C VAL A 476 6.38 -2.28 14.39
N TYR A 477 7.51 -2.43 15.08
CA TYR A 477 7.92 -3.73 15.62
C TYR A 477 7.06 -4.18 16.79
N LYS A 478 6.69 -3.25 17.69
CA LYS A 478 5.69 -3.51 18.74
C LYS A 478 4.37 -3.99 18.13
N PHE A 479 3.89 -3.30 17.09
CA PHE A 479 2.67 -3.70 16.41
C PHE A 479 2.79 -5.07 15.73
N ALA A 480 3.93 -5.38 15.11
CA ALA A 480 4.19 -6.69 14.50
C ALA A 480 4.17 -7.83 15.53
N GLU A 481 4.79 -7.64 16.69
CA GLU A 481 4.76 -8.60 17.81
C GLU A 481 3.34 -8.82 18.35
N ILE A 482 2.54 -7.75 18.47
CA ILE A 482 1.13 -7.85 18.86
C ILE A 482 0.35 -8.66 17.82
N VAL A 483 0.49 -8.35 16.52
CA VAL A 483 -0.21 -9.09 15.46
C VAL A 483 0.13 -10.58 15.49
N ALA A 484 1.41 -10.95 15.60
CA ALA A 484 1.83 -12.34 15.65
C ALA A 484 1.25 -13.07 16.88
N SER A 485 1.24 -12.40 18.03
CA SER A 485 0.70 -12.95 19.28
C SER A 485 -0.82 -13.16 19.21
N VAL A 486 -1.54 -12.21 18.60
CA VAL A 486 -2.98 -12.33 18.34
C VAL A 486 -3.28 -13.49 17.39
N VAL A 487 -2.48 -13.64 16.34
CA VAL A 487 -2.60 -14.77 15.41
C VAL A 487 -2.38 -16.11 16.13
N LEU A 488 -1.34 -16.23 16.98
CA LEU A 488 -1.12 -17.44 17.79
C LEU A 488 -2.33 -17.78 18.67
N ALA A 489 -2.93 -16.77 19.30
CA ALA A 489 -4.14 -16.93 20.11
C ALA A 489 -5.32 -17.47 19.30
N GLY A 490 -5.53 -16.93 18.10
CA GLY A 490 -6.52 -17.44 17.17
C GLY A 490 -6.26 -18.90 16.81
N GLU A 491 -5.04 -19.20 16.36
CA GLU A 491 -4.63 -20.54 15.91
C GLU A 491 -4.87 -21.59 16.97
N ILE A 492 -4.42 -21.38 18.21
CA ILE A 492 -4.60 -22.36 19.27
C ILE A 492 -6.08 -22.56 19.64
N SER A 493 -6.89 -21.49 19.63
CA SER A 493 -8.32 -21.60 19.90
C SER A 493 -9.04 -22.44 18.83
N LEU A 494 -8.73 -22.24 17.55
CA LEU A 494 -9.34 -23.00 16.47
C LEU A 494 -8.82 -24.45 16.44
N ALA A 495 -7.51 -24.65 16.59
CA ALA A 495 -6.91 -25.98 16.65
C ALA A 495 -7.53 -26.81 17.78
N SER A 496 -7.76 -26.19 18.94
CA SER A 496 -8.43 -26.82 20.07
C SER A 496 -9.87 -27.22 19.74
N ALA A 497 -10.67 -26.32 19.16
CA ALA A 497 -12.07 -26.58 18.82
C ALA A 497 -12.25 -27.71 17.80
N ILE A 498 -11.34 -27.81 16.82
CA ILE A 498 -11.34 -28.90 15.84
C ILE A 498 -10.92 -30.21 16.51
N SER A 499 -9.85 -30.18 17.29
CA SER A 499 -9.27 -31.37 17.91
C SER A 499 -10.16 -31.97 19.01
N SER A 500 -10.99 -31.16 19.69
CA SER A 500 -11.98 -31.64 20.67
C SER A 500 -13.27 -32.16 20.03
N SER A 501 -13.44 -32.04 18.70
CA SER A 501 -14.70 -32.30 17.98
C SER A 501 -15.88 -31.40 18.38
N ASP A 502 -15.65 -30.28 19.10
CA ASP A 502 -16.68 -29.29 19.48
C ASP A 502 -17.05 -28.31 18.35
N TRP A 503 -16.40 -28.42 17.18
CA TRP A 503 -16.50 -27.43 16.10
C TRP A 503 -17.94 -27.20 15.58
N VAL A 504 -18.78 -28.23 15.55
CA VAL A 504 -20.13 -28.15 14.96
C VAL A 504 -21.12 -27.37 15.86
N SER A 505 -21.00 -27.45 17.18
CA SER A 505 -21.98 -26.83 18.10
C SER A 505 -21.83 -25.31 18.20
N SER A 506 -20.59 -24.80 18.16
CA SER A 506 -20.31 -23.36 18.35
C SER A 506 -20.64 -22.53 17.10
N HIS A 507 -20.39 -23.04 15.90
CA HIS A 507 -20.77 -22.38 14.64
C HIS A 507 -22.30 -22.35 14.46
N GLU A 508 -23.02 -23.39 14.88
CA GLU A 508 -24.48 -23.40 14.79
C GLU A 508 -25.16 -22.43 15.77
N GLN A 509 -24.60 -22.24 16.97
CA GLN A 509 -25.20 -21.39 18.01
C GLN A 509 -24.94 -19.88 17.81
N TYR A 510 -23.78 -19.51 17.28
CA TYR A 510 -23.35 -18.10 17.21
C TYR A 510 -23.01 -17.61 15.79
N GLY A 511 -22.85 -18.51 14.81
CA GLY A 511 -22.47 -18.17 13.43
C GLY A 511 -23.64 -18.03 12.46
N ARG A 512 -24.87 -18.39 12.86
CA ARG A 512 -26.07 -18.19 12.05
C ARG A 512 -26.67 -16.81 12.31
N ASN A 513 -26.24 -15.81 11.54
CA ASN A 513 -27.08 -14.64 11.28
C ASN A 513 -28.21 -15.09 10.34
N ARG A 514 -29.41 -15.33 10.88
CA ARG A 514 -30.62 -15.52 10.08
C ARG A 514 -31.12 -14.19 9.54
#